data_AF-A0A966S5V6-F1
#
_entry.id   AF-A0A966S5V6-F1
#
_cell.length_a   1.000
_cell.length_b   1.000
_cell.length_c   1.000
_cell.angle_alpha   90.00
_cell.angle_beta   90.00
_cell.angle_gamma   90.00
#
_symmetry.space_group_name_H-M   'P 1'
#
loop_
_entity.id
_entity.type
_entity.pdbx_description
1 polymer ?
#
loop_
_entity_poly.entity_id
_entity_poly.type
_entity_poly.pdbx_seq_one_letter_code
_entity_poly.pdbx_strand_id
1 'polypeptide(L)'
;NNPISGMTIATLMGTCLIFIAVNWTGHFYEPMALVVGGMICIGAANAGATSQDLKTGYIVGATPKYQQLALFVGAIVSSIAIGATIKILDQPTAEMAAQGIQHAIGTDKYPAPQGTLMATLVKGILSFNLDWQFVLVGMFIAIVMELCGIKALSFAIGIYLPLSTTLPIFIGGAIRGIVEWRQKQKKIVVAAEEEDLGKGNLFATGLVAGGALAGVLVALLSSIDSVSSKLGAWNAEHRLTERLGTEGYKWLGVILFAVMGIILYRIAMKPSQHTGH
;
A
#
# COMPACT_ATOMS: atom_id res chain seq x y z
N ASN A 1 1.52 13.75 -6.94
CA ASN A 1 1.16 12.62 -6.04
C ASN A 1 -0.25 12.84 -5.51
N ASN A 2 -1.13 11.85 -5.60
CA ASN A 2 -2.54 11.97 -5.19
C ASN A 2 -2.74 11.26 -3.83
N PRO A 3 -3.20 11.91 -2.74
CA PRO A 3 -3.36 11.28 -1.42
C PRO A 3 -4.61 10.39 -1.37
N ILE A 4 -4.62 9.31 -2.17
CA ILE A 4 -5.80 8.44 -2.39
C ILE A 4 -6.35 7.88 -1.08
N SER A 5 -5.50 7.49 -0.13
CA SER A 5 -5.94 6.95 1.17
C SER A 5 -6.71 7.99 2.00
N GLY A 6 -6.21 9.22 2.08
CA GLY A 6 -6.87 10.31 2.80
C GLY A 6 -8.18 10.73 2.15
N MET A 7 -8.21 10.82 0.82
CA MET A 7 -9.45 11.05 0.07
C MET A 7 -10.48 9.95 0.34
N THR A 8 -10.05 8.70 0.44
CA THR A 8 -10.94 7.56 0.70
C THR A 8 -11.62 7.64 2.06
N ILE A 9 -10.87 7.95 3.11
CA ILE A 9 -11.43 8.12 4.46
C ILE A 9 -12.46 9.26 4.48
N ALA A 10 -12.10 10.42 3.93
CA ALA A 10 -12.98 11.60 3.93
C ALA A 10 -14.29 11.34 3.18
N THR A 11 -14.21 10.70 2.01
CA THR A 11 -15.40 10.32 1.23
C THR A 11 -16.25 9.30 1.98
N LEU A 12 -15.66 8.26 2.58
CA LEU A 12 -16.40 7.27 3.36
C LEU A 12 -17.13 7.90 4.55
N MET A 13 -16.46 8.78 5.28
CA MET A 13 -17.09 9.52 6.38
C MET A 13 -18.25 10.37 5.88
N GLY A 14 -18.06 11.12 4.78
CA GLY A 14 -19.11 11.90 4.14
C GLY A 14 -20.31 11.04 3.71
N THR A 15 -20.06 9.89 3.07
CA THR A 15 -21.10 8.92 2.68
C THR A 15 -21.86 8.40 3.90
N CYS A 16 -21.16 8.04 4.98
CA CYS A 16 -21.81 7.57 6.21
C CYS A 16 -22.68 8.65 6.86
N LEU A 17 -22.25 9.92 6.85
CA LEU A 17 -23.05 11.04 7.36
C LEU A 17 -24.31 11.27 6.52
N ILE A 18 -24.22 11.14 5.20
CA ILE A 18 -25.40 11.21 4.32
C ILE A 18 -26.35 10.05 4.62
N PHE A 19 -25.84 8.83 4.80
CA PHE A 19 -26.64 7.66 5.15
C PHE A 19 -27.39 7.84 6.47
N ILE A 20 -26.72 8.39 7.50
CA ILE A 20 -27.37 8.77 8.75
C ILE A 20 -28.46 9.83 8.50
N ALA A 21 -28.20 10.86 7.70
CA ALA A 21 -29.17 11.91 7.41
C ALA A 21 -30.45 11.40 6.73
N VAL A 22 -30.36 10.31 5.96
CA VAL A 22 -31.52 9.64 5.33
C VAL A 22 -32.05 8.44 6.13
N ASN A 23 -31.60 8.24 7.37
CA ASN A 23 -31.94 7.11 8.25
C ASN A 23 -31.56 5.71 7.72
N TRP A 24 -30.54 5.62 6.86
CA TRP A 24 -29.96 4.35 6.40
C TRP A 24 -28.88 3.89 7.39
N THR A 25 -29.30 3.13 8.41
CA THR A 25 -28.42 2.69 9.51
C THR A 25 -28.54 1.18 9.77
N GLY A 26 -27.48 0.58 10.32
CA GLY A 26 -27.41 -0.85 10.63
C GLY A 26 -26.59 -1.68 9.63
N HIS A 27 -26.40 -2.96 9.96
CA HIS A 27 -25.46 -3.88 9.28
C HIS A 27 -25.68 -4.06 7.78
N PHE A 28 -26.90 -3.86 7.28
CA PHE A 28 -27.18 -3.93 5.85
C PHE A 28 -26.56 -2.77 5.06
N TYR A 29 -26.46 -1.58 5.68
CA TYR A 29 -25.97 -0.38 5.01
C TYR A 29 -24.46 -0.17 5.15
N GLU A 30 -23.78 -0.87 6.06
CA GLU A 30 -22.32 -0.78 6.23
C GLU A 30 -21.55 -1.18 4.95
N PRO A 31 -21.83 -2.34 4.30
CA PRO A 31 -21.16 -2.67 3.05
C PRO A 31 -21.56 -1.73 1.92
N MET A 32 -22.79 -1.22 1.93
CA MET A 32 -23.28 -0.27 0.93
C MET A 32 -22.54 1.06 0.99
N ALA A 33 -22.27 1.57 2.20
CA ALA A 33 -21.47 2.79 2.39
C ALA A 33 -20.04 2.61 1.87
N LEU A 34 -19.43 1.43 2.08
CA LEU A 34 -18.12 1.08 1.53
C LEU A 34 -18.11 1.05 0.00
N VAL A 35 -19.14 0.46 -0.63
CA VAL A 35 -19.25 0.41 -2.09
C VAL A 35 -19.45 1.80 -2.69
N VAL A 36 -20.34 2.61 -2.12
CA VAL A 36 -20.59 3.98 -2.59
C VAL A 36 -19.35 4.86 -2.42
N GLY A 37 -18.72 4.85 -1.24
CA GLY A 37 -17.49 5.59 -1.00
C GLY A 37 -16.36 5.14 -1.92
N GLY A 38 -16.22 3.82 -2.12
CA GLY A 38 -15.25 3.23 -3.06
C GLY A 38 -15.45 3.72 -4.49
N MET A 39 -16.69 3.72 -5.01
CA MET A 39 -16.98 4.22 -6.36
C MET A 39 -16.60 5.69 -6.53
N ILE A 40 -16.93 6.53 -5.54
CA ILE A 40 -16.62 7.97 -5.58
C ILE A 40 -15.09 8.17 -5.58
N CYS A 41 -14.36 7.45 -4.72
CA CYS A 41 -12.91 7.57 -4.63
C CYS A 41 -12.20 7.05 -5.88
N ILE A 42 -12.66 5.94 -6.46
CA ILE A 42 -12.13 5.41 -7.73
C ILE A 42 -12.38 6.44 -8.84
N GLY A 43 -13.57 7.04 -8.90
CA GLY A 43 -13.89 8.09 -9.86
C GLY A 43 -12.98 9.31 -9.73
N ALA A 44 -12.81 9.82 -8.51
CA ALA A 44 -11.94 10.97 -8.23
C ALA A 44 -10.46 10.67 -8.52
N ALA A 45 -9.97 9.48 -8.12
CA ALA A 45 -8.60 9.05 -8.36
C ALA A 45 -8.33 8.88 -9.86
N ASN A 46 -9.22 8.21 -10.60
CA ASN A 46 -9.07 8.02 -12.05
C ASN A 46 -9.19 9.34 -12.80
N ALA A 47 -10.05 10.28 -12.39
CA ALA A 47 -10.11 11.60 -12.99
C ALA A 47 -8.75 12.33 -12.85
N GLY A 48 -8.18 12.34 -11.64
CA GLY A 48 -6.88 12.95 -11.38
C GLY A 48 -5.72 12.29 -12.12
N ALA A 49 -5.72 10.95 -12.21
CA ALA A 49 -4.73 10.19 -12.97
C ALA A 49 -4.86 10.46 -14.47
N THR A 50 -6.09 10.38 -15.01
CA THR A 50 -6.36 10.64 -16.43
C THR A 50 -5.93 12.04 -16.85
N SER A 51 -6.17 13.07 -16.03
CA SER A 51 -5.70 14.43 -16.33
C SER A 51 -4.18 14.54 -16.37
N GLN A 52 -3.46 13.83 -15.49
CA GLN A 52 -1.99 13.78 -15.49
C GLN A 52 -1.45 12.97 -16.67
N ASP A 53 -2.10 11.86 -16.97
CA ASP A 53 -1.77 10.98 -18.09
C ASP A 53 -1.95 11.72 -19.41
N LEU A 54 -3.05 12.46 -19.59
CA LEU A 54 -3.27 13.26 -20.81
C LEU A 54 -2.26 14.40 -20.95
N LYS A 55 -1.85 15.02 -19.84
CA LYS A 55 -0.79 16.05 -19.86
C LYS A 55 0.55 15.47 -20.29
N THR A 56 0.96 14.35 -19.70
CA THR A 56 2.23 13.68 -20.07
C THR A 56 2.16 13.12 -21.48
N GLY A 57 1.03 12.51 -21.85
CA GLY A 57 0.71 12.05 -23.20
C GLY A 57 0.84 13.14 -24.26
N TYR A 58 0.32 14.34 -23.99
CA TYR A 58 0.48 15.49 -24.87
C TYR A 58 1.96 15.89 -25.05
N ILE A 59 2.75 15.89 -23.98
CA ILE A 59 4.18 16.25 -24.02
C ILE A 59 4.98 15.24 -24.86
N VAL A 60 4.67 13.94 -24.76
CA VAL A 60 5.37 12.88 -25.52
C VAL A 60 4.79 12.63 -26.91
N GLY A 61 3.79 13.40 -27.34
CA GLY A 61 3.15 13.26 -28.64
C GLY A 61 2.22 12.05 -28.78
N ALA A 62 1.74 11.48 -27.68
CA ALA A 62 0.79 10.36 -27.68
C ALA A 62 -0.60 10.81 -28.16
N THR A 63 -1.31 9.91 -28.85
CA THR A 63 -2.70 10.16 -29.29
C THR A 63 -3.69 9.88 -28.15
N PRO A 64 -4.50 10.86 -27.70
CA PRO A 64 -5.39 10.69 -26.54
C PRO A 64 -6.38 9.51 -26.65
N LYS A 65 -6.84 9.20 -27.87
CA LYS A 65 -7.79 8.10 -28.11
C LYS A 65 -7.24 6.73 -27.70
N TYR A 66 -5.99 6.42 -28.09
CA TYR A 66 -5.37 5.15 -27.73
C TYR A 66 -5.07 5.06 -26.23
N GLN A 67 -4.73 6.19 -25.62
CA GLN A 67 -4.46 6.27 -24.19
C GLN A 67 -5.69 5.99 -23.33
N GLN A 68 -6.85 6.57 -23.69
CA GLN A 68 -8.10 6.28 -22.98
C GLN A 68 -8.56 4.83 -23.19
N LEU A 69 -8.40 4.27 -24.39
CA LEU A 69 -8.71 2.87 -24.65
C LEU A 69 -7.83 1.94 -23.81
N ALA A 70 -6.52 2.21 -23.74
CA ALA A 70 -5.58 1.45 -22.93
C ALA A 70 -5.94 1.52 -21.43
N LEU A 71 -6.29 2.71 -20.92
CA LEU A 71 -6.73 2.90 -19.53
C LEU A 71 -8.01 2.10 -19.24
N PHE A 72 -8.99 2.13 -20.14
CA PHE A 72 -10.25 1.42 -19.98
C PHE A 72 -10.05 -0.10 -19.96
N VAL A 73 -9.32 -0.66 -20.94
CA VAL A 73 -9.00 -2.09 -20.98
C VAL A 73 -8.17 -2.50 -19.77
N GLY A 74 -7.16 -1.70 -19.42
CA GLY A 74 -6.31 -1.92 -18.25
C GLY A 74 -7.11 -1.98 -16.95
N ALA A 75 -8.05 -1.05 -16.74
CA ALA A 75 -8.90 -1.02 -15.55
C ALA A 75 -9.81 -2.26 -15.46
N ILE A 76 -10.43 -2.68 -16.57
CA ILE A 76 -11.29 -3.87 -16.60
C ILE A 76 -10.48 -5.14 -16.30
N VAL A 77 -9.38 -5.35 -17.03
CA VAL A 77 -8.54 -6.54 -16.84
C VAL A 77 -7.96 -6.57 -15.42
N SER A 78 -7.49 -5.43 -14.90
CA SER A 78 -6.94 -5.34 -13.54
C SER A 78 -7.99 -5.58 -12.47
N SER A 79 -9.21 -5.05 -12.61
CA SER A 79 -10.28 -5.26 -11.63
C SER A 79 -10.71 -6.72 -11.52
N ILE A 80 -10.78 -7.44 -12.65
CA ILE A 80 -11.06 -8.88 -12.67
C ILE A 80 -9.91 -9.66 -12.02
N ALA A 81 -8.66 -9.37 -12.41
CA ALA A 81 -7.49 -10.07 -11.88
C ALA A 81 -7.30 -9.86 -10.36
N ILE A 82 -7.43 -8.61 -9.90
CA ILE A 82 -7.33 -8.24 -8.48
C ILE A 82 -8.50 -8.84 -7.70
N GLY A 83 -9.74 -8.76 -8.22
CA GLY A 83 -10.91 -9.34 -7.57
C GLY A 83 -10.80 -10.86 -7.41
N ALA A 84 -10.33 -11.57 -8.43
CA ALA A 84 -10.06 -13.00 -8.35
C ALA A 84 -8.96 -13.32 -7.32
N THR A 85 -7.88 -12.54 -7.32
CA THR A 85 -6.77 -12.71 -6.37
C THR A 85 -7.24 -12.51 -4.93
N ILE A 86 -7.98 -11.44 -4.64
CA ILE A 86 -8.53 -11.18 -3.30
C ILE A 86 -9.45 -12.32 -2.87
N LYS A 87 -10.34 -12.81 -3.75
CA LYS A 87 -11.22 -13.93 -3.45
C LYS A 87 -10.45 -15.20 -3.09
N ILE A 88 -9.33 -15.47 -3.76
CA ILE A 88 -8.48 -16.63 -3.48
C ILE A 88 -7.74 -16.44 -2.14
N LEU A 89 -7.19 -15.25 -1.89
CA LEU A 89 -6.49 -14.95 -0.63
C LEU A 89 -7.43 -14.97 0.59
N ASP A 90 -8.69 -14.62 0.39
CA ASP A 90 -9.69 -14.58 1.47
C ASP A 90 -10.24 -15.97 1.83
N GLN A 91 -10.05 -16.98 0.98
CA GLN A 91 -10.46 -18.34 1.29
C GLN A 91 -9.68 -18.88 2.50
N PRO A 92 -10.36 -19.27 3.59
CA PRO A 92 -9.69 -19.78 4.77
C PRO A 92 -9.05 -21.13 4.49
N THR A 93 -7.82 -21.32 5.01
CA THR A 93 -7.18 -22.65 5.04
C THR A 93 -8.00 -23.59 5.92
N ALA A 94 -7.92 -24.91 5.72
CA ALA A 94 -8.65 -25.91 6.53
C ALA A 94 -8.47 -25.72 8.05
N GLU A 95 -7.29 -25.30 8.48
CA GLU A 95 -6.98 -24.96 9.88
C GLU A 95 -7.72 -23.70 10.37
N MET A 96 -7.86 -22.67 9.52
CA MET A 96 -8.57 -21.43 9.85
C MET A 96 -10.09 -21.65 9.88
N ALA A 97 -10.60 -22.49 8.97
CA ALA A 97 -12.00 -22.91 8.97
C ALA A 97 -12.36 -23.70 10.24
N ALA A 98 -11.44 -24.55 10.74
CA ALA A 98 -11.60 -25.27 12.00
C ALA A 98 -11.64 -24.33 13.23
N GLN A 99 -11.04 -23.15 13.13
CA GLN A 99 -11.09 -22.08 14.14
C GLN A 99 -12.31 -21.15 13.99
N GLY A 100 -13.21 -21.44 13.04
CA GLY A 100 -14.41 -20.63 12.78
C GLY A 100 -14.16 -19.34 12.00
N ILE A 101 -12.97 -19.17 11.40
CA ILE A 101 -12.62 -18.00 10.60
C ILE A 101 -13.25 -18.13 9.21
N GLN A 102 -14.18 -17.22 8.87
CA GLN A 102 -14.86 -17.21 7.57
C GLN A 102 -14.11 -16.42 6.48
N HIS A 103 -13.32 -15.42 6.89
CA HIS A 103 -12.55 -14.54 6.00
C HIS A 103 -11.10 -14.54 6.46
N ALA A 104 -10.18 -14.96 5.58
CA ALA A 104 -8.76 -15.02 5.92
C ALA A 104 -8.12 -13.62 5.97
N ILE A 105 -8.65 -12.66 5.21
CA ILE A 105 -8.16 -11.28 5.20
C ILE A 105 -8.57 -10.55 6.48
N GLY A 106 -7.63 -9.84 7.11
CA GLY A 106 -7.83 -9.17 8.39
C GLY A 106 -7.43 -10.01 9.60
N THR A 107 -6.97 -11.25 9.38
CA THR A 107 -6.35 -12.10 10.42
C THR A 107 -4.85 -11.82 10.55
N ASP A 108 -4.19 -12.40 11.56
CA ASP A 108 -2.73 -12.28 11.74
C ASP A 108 -1.92 -12.82 10.55
N LYS A 109 -2.48 -13.77 9.79
CA LYS A 109 -1.83 -14.34 8.60
C LYS A 109 -1.88 -13.40 7.40
N TYR A 110 -3.00 -12.68 7.23
CA TYR A 110 -3.21 -11.70 6.17
C TYR A 110 -3.70 -10.38 6.77
N PRO A 111 -2.83 -9.64 7.48
CA PRO A 111 -3.24 -8.42 8.13
C PRO A 111 -3.63 -7.37 7.08
N ALA A 112 -4.80 -6.76 7.26
CA ALA A 112 -5.31 -5.70 6.39
C ALA A 112 -5.60 -4.42 7.18
N PRO A 113 -4.58 -3.74 7.77
CA PRO A 113 -4.79 -2.63 8.69
C PRO A 113 -5.62 -1.48 8.09
N GLN A 114 -5.38 -1.14 6.82
CA GLN A 114 -6.14 -0.09 6.15
C GLN A 114 -7.61 -0.49 5.94
N GLY A 115 -7.87 -1.74 5.57
CA GLY A 115 -9.24 -2.25 5.39
C GLY A 115 -10.00 -2.34 6.72
N THR A 116 -9.35 -2.85 7.76
CA THR A 116 -9.90 -2.91 9.12
C THR A 116 -10.23 -1.52 9.65
N LEU A 117 -9.38 -0.53 9.41
CA LEU A 117 -9.64 0.86 9.80
C LEU A 117 -10.89 1.43 9.11
N MET A 118 -11.03 1.24 7.78
CA MET A 118 -12.22 1.70 7.06
C MET A 118 -13.50 1.00 7.56
N ALA A 119 -13.44 -0.31 7.77
CA ALA A 119 -14.57 -1.08 8.27
C ALA A 119 -14.99 -0.63 9.67
N THR A 120 -14.04 -0.41 10.58
CA THR A 120 -14.29 0.07 11.94
C THR A 120 -14.90 1.48 11.94
N LEU A 121 -14.42 2.39 11.09
CA LEU A 121 -15.00 3.72 10.95
C LEU A 121 -16.45 3.67 10.48
N VAL A 122 -16.73 2.92 9.40
CA VAL A 122 -18.09 2.79 8.87
C VAL A 122 -19.04 2.18 9.89
N LYS A 123 -18.62 1.08 10.53
CA LYS A 123 -19.39 0.41 11.61
C LYS A 123 -19.67 1.34 12.78
N GLY A 124 -18.65 2.04 13.25
CA GLY A 124 -18.76 3.00 14.35
C GLY A 124 -19.72 4.13 14.04
N ILE A 125 -19.62 4.74 12.85
CA ILE A 125 -20.48 5.85 12.44
C ILE A 125 -21.93 5.38 12.31
N LEU A 126 -22.19 4.33 11.51
CA LEU A 126 -23.57 3.88 11.23
C LEU A 126 -24.27 3.18 12.41
N SER A 127 -23.51 2.68 13.39
CA SER A 127 -24.05 2.09 14.62
C SER A 127 -24.09 3.07 15.80
N PHE A 128 -23.75 4.35 15.59
CA PHE A 128 -23.61 5.36 16.65
C PHE A 128 -22.70 4.93 17.82
N ASN A 129 -21.73 4.04 17.54
CA ASN A 129 -20.78 3.49 18.51
C ASN A 129 -19.35 3.98 18.23
N LEU A 130 -19.22 5.09 17.50
CA LEU A 130 -17.93 5.73 17.31
C LEU A 130 -17.63 6.59 18.54
N ASP A 131 -16.50 6.35 19.16
CA ASP A 131 -16.01 7.20 20.24
C ASP A 131 -15.50 8.52 19.66
N TRP A 132 -16.40 9.51 19.63
CA TRP A 132 -16.14 10.85 19.12
C TRP A 132 -15.06 11.58 19.91
N GLN A 133 -14.77 11.17 21.16
CA GLN A 133 -13.68 11.77 21.94
C GLN A 133 -12.34 11.50 21.26
N PHE A 134 -12.10 10.27 20.79
CA PHE A 134 -10.87 9.93 20.07
C PHE A 134 -10.77 10.62 18.70
N VAL A 135 -11.88 10.79 17.99
CA VAL A 135 -11.90 11.50 16.70
C VAL A 135 -11.54 12.97 16.90
N LEU A 136 -12.12 13.63 17.90
CA LEU A 136 -11.84 15.03 18.21
C LEU A 136 -10.40 15.23 18.68
N VAL A 137 -9.88 14.34 19.54
CA VAL A 137 -8.47 14.36 19.96
C VAL A 137 -7.55 14.24 18.74
N GLY A 138 -7.83 13.30 17.83
CA GLY A 138 -7.07 13.15 16.59
C GLY A 138 -7.08 14.41 15.72
N MET A 139 -8.23 15.08 15.60
CA MET A 139 -8.36 16.35 14.88
C MET A 139 -7.51 17.47 15.51
N PHE A 140 -7.52 17.60 16.84
CA PHE A 140 -6.68 18.59 17.53
C PHE A 140 -5.19 18.29 17.34
N ILE A 141 -4.78 17.02 17.47
CA ILE A 141 -3.38 16.61 17.21
C ILE A 141 -3.00 16.93 15.76
N ALA A 142 -3.86 16.66 14.79
CA ALA A 142 -3.62 17.00 13.39
C ALA A 142 -3.41 18.51 13.17
N ILE A 143 -4.25 19.35 13.80
CA ILE A 143 -4.12 20.81 13.74
C ILE A 143 -2.78 21.25 14.36
N VAL A 144 -2.43 20.75 15.55
CA VAL A 144 -1.17 21.10 16.23
C VAL A 144 0.03 20.71 15.37
N MET A 145 0.02 19.51 14.76
CA MET A 145 1.10 19.09 13.87
C MET A 145 1.23 19.96 12.63
N GLU A 146 0.10 20.32 12.01
CA GLU A 146 0.10 21.17 10.83
C GLU A 146 0.65 22.57 11.18
N LEU A 147 0.31 23.09 12.36
CA LEU A 147 0.88 24.34 12.90
C LEU A 147 2.38 24.23 13.20
N CYS A 148 2.87 23.06 13.59
CA CYS A 148 4.29 22.77 13.73
C CYS A 148 5.01 22.54 12.38
N GLY A 149 4.31 22.64 11.24
CA GLY A 149 4.86 22.40 9.91
C GLY A 149 5.10 20.91 9.58
N ILE A 150 4.52 20.01 10.38
CA ILE A 150 4.58 18.56 10.15
C ILE A 150 3.31 18.14 9.44
N LYS A 151 3.45 17.50 8.27
CA LYS A 151 2.29 16.98 7.50
C LYS A 151 1.54 15.93 8.32
N ALA A 152 0.35 16.27 8.80
CA ALA A 152 -0.44 15.41 9.67
C ALA A 152 -0.72 14.02 9.08
N LEU A 153 -0.92 13.95 7.75
CA LEU A 153 -1.18 12.70 7.04
C LEU A 153 0.01 11.71 7.14
N SER A 154 1.24 12.20 7.04
CA SER A 154 2.44 11.34 7.09
C SER A 154 2.64 10.77 8.50
N PHE A 155 2.34 11.58 9.51
CA PHE A 155 2.38 11.15 10.90
C PHE A 155 1.29 10.13 11.24
N ALA A 156 0.05 10.38 10.80
CA ALA A 156 -1.07 9.46 10.99
C ALA A 156 -0.76 8.07 10.42
N ILE A 157 -0.12 8.02 9.23
CA ILE A 157 0.31 6.76 8.61
C ILE A 157 1.30 5.99 9.48
N GLY A 158 2.25 6.69 10.12
CA GLY A 158 3.22 6.06 11.01
C GLY A 158 2.61 5.43 12.25
N ILE A 159 1.53 6.01 12.80
CA ILE A 159 0.91 5.55 14.05
C ILE A 159 0.00 4.33 13.84
N TYR A 160 -0.76 4.27 12.73
CA TYR A 160 -1.71 3.16 12.56
C TYR A 160 -1.04 1.88 12.03
N LEU A 161 0.15 1.97 11.45
CA LEU A 161 0.86 0.82 10.90
C LEU A 161 1.60 0.04 11.99
N PRO A 162 1.60 -1.32 11.95
CA PRO A 162 2.39 -2.13 12.86
C PRO A 162 3.88 -1.75 12.82
N LEU A 163 4.56 -1.78 13.97
CA LEU A 163 6.00 -1.46 14.06
C LEU A 163 6.85 -2.30 13.10
N SER A 164 6.46 -3.54 12.85
CA SER A 164 7.11 -4.43 11.87
C SER A 164 7.08 -3.89 10.44
N THR A 165 6.10 -3.07 10.10
CA THR A 165 5.97 -2.41 8.78
C THR A 165 6.52 -0.98 8.79
N THR A 166 6.37 -0.25 9.90
CA THR A 166 6.83 1.14 10.04
C THR A 166 8.37 1.24 10.08
N LEU A 167 9.06 0.28 10.72
CA LEU A 167 10.53 0.27 10.79
C LEU A 167 11.21 0.20 9.41
N PRO A 168 10.85 -0.75 8.51
CA PRO A 168 11.37 -0.76 7.14
C PRO A 168 11.10 0.53 6.37
N ILE A 169 9.90 1.11 6.50
CA ILE A 169 9.52 2.38 5.86
C ILE A 169 10.43 3.53 6.37
N PHE A 170 10.63 3.59 7.68
CA PHE A 170 11.52 4.57 8.31
C PHE A 170 12.96 4.45 7.79
N ILE A 171 13.50 3.22 7.72
CA ILE A 171 14.87 2.99 7.22
C ILE A 171 14.97 3.39 5.74
N GLY A 172 13.97 3.08 4.92
CA GLY A 172 13.90 3.56 3.53
C GLY A 172 13.93 5.09 3.43
N GLY A 173 13.15 5.78 4.27
CA GLY A 173 13.15 7.24 4.38
C GLY A 173 14.49 7.82 4.85
N ALA A 174 15.13 7.17 5.83
CA ALA A 174 16.46 7.55 6.31
C ALA A 174 17.53 7.39 5.22
N ILE A 175 17.50 6.29 4.45
CA ILE A 175 18.40 6.08 3.31
C ILE A 175 18.20 7.20 2.28
N ARG A 176 16.95 7.53 1.93
CA ARG A 176 16.63 8.63 1.01
C ARG A 176 17.19 9.96 1.54
N GLY A 177 16.94 10.32 2.80
CA GLY A 177 17.45 11.54 3.40
C GLY A 177 18.98 11.62 3.43
N ILE A 178 19.67 10.50 3.66
CA ILE A 178 21.15 10.44 3.60
C ILE A 178 21.65 10.62 2.16
N VAL A 179 20.96 10.06 1.17
CA VAL A 179 21.30 10.23 -0.26
C VAL A 179 21.15 11.70 -0.65
N GLU A 180 20.01 12.31 -0.36
CA GLU A 180 19.73 13.73 -0.65
C GLU A 180 20.76 14.64 0.02
N TRP A 181 21.07 14.40 1.30
CA TRP A 181 22.08 15.15 2.04
C TRP A 181 23.46 15.07 1.38
N ARG A 182 23.88 13.87 0.95
CA ARG A 182 25.18 13.70 0.27
C ARG A 182 25.21 14.26 -1.16
N GLN A 183 24.12 14.19 -1.91
CA GLN A 183 24.03 14.79 -3.24
C GLN A 183 24.12 16.32 -3.16
N LYS A 184 23.46 16.92 -2.17
CA LYS A 184 23.53 18.37 -1.88
C LYS A 184 24.95 18.81 -1.50
N GLN A 185 25.65 18.02 -0.67
CA GLN A 185 27.06 18.26 -0.32
C GLN A 185 27.99 18.23 -1.54
N LYS A 186 27.70 17.38 -2.53
CA LYS A 186 28.48 17.26 -3.77
C LYS A 186 28.08 18.28 -4.85
N LYS A 187 27.19 19.23 -4.56
CA LYS A 187 26.63 20.21 -5.52
C LYS A 187 26.07 19.57 -6.80
N ILE A 188 25.54 18.36 -6.69
CA ILE A 188 24.80 17.75 -7.80
C ILE A 188 23.42 18.40 -7.81
N VAL A 189 23.16 19.30 -8.76
CA VAL A 189 21.84 19.88 -8.96
C VAL A 189 20.99 18.82 -9.65
N VAL A 190 20.23 18.06 -8.87
CA VAL A 190 19.19 17.17 -9.39
C VAL A 190 17.92 18.00 -9.45
N ALA A 191 17.30 18.10 -10.63
CA ALA A 191 15.96 18.67 -10.73
C ALA A 191 14.98 17.74 -10.00
N ALA A 192 14.03 18.30 -9.24
CA ALA A 192 13.07 17.51 -8.45
C ALA A 192 12.29 16.46 -9.29
N GLU A 193 12.15 16.70 -10.60
CA GLU A 193 11.49 15.80 -11.56
C GLU A 193 12.38 14.60 -11.98
N GLU A 194 13.71 14.77 -12.00
CA GLU A 194 14.67 13.68 -12.19
C GLU A 194 14.89 12.86 -10.91
N GLU A 195 14.58 13.43 -9.75
CA GLU A 195 14.71 12.76 -8.45
C GLU A 195 13.68 11.62 -8.30
N ASP A 196 12.43 11.86 -8.71
CA ASP A 196 11.36 10.85 -8.71
C ASP A 196 11.62 9.74 -9.75
N LEU A 197 12.39 10.02 -10.80
CA LEU A 197 12.87 9.05 -11.80
C LEU A 197 14.28 8.51 -11.50
N GLY A 198 14.85 8.87 -10.34
CA GLY A 198 16.18 8.47 -9.95
C GLY A 198 16.33 6.95 -9.90
N LYS A 199 17.51 6.44 -10.28
CA LYS A 199 17.82 5.00 -10.29
C LYS A 199 17.45 4.28 -8.98
N GLY A 200 17.60 4.97 -7.85
CA GLY A 200 17.22 4.46 -6.53
C GLY A 200 15.70 4.29 -6.37
N ASN A 201 14.91 5.27 -6.79
CA ASN A 201 13.45 5.21 -6.70
C ASN A 201 12.90 4.15 -7.67
N LEU A 202 13.43 4.08 -8.89
CA LEU A 202 13.05 3.06 -9.88
C LEU A 202 13.39 1.62 -9.43
N PHE A 203 14.54 1.44 -8.77
CA PHE A 203 14.89 0.14 -8.21
C PHE A 203 13.98 -0.23 -7.04
N ALA A 204 13.68 0.72 -6.15
CA ALA A 204 12.77 0.49 -5.03
C ALA A 204 11.34 0.13 -5.50
N THR A 205 10.78 0.87 -6.45
CA THR A 205 9.46 0.55 -7.02
C THR A 205 9.46 -0.78 -7.76
N GLY A 206 10.55 -1.13 -8.46
CA GLY A 206 10.74 -2.44 -9.07
C GLY A 206 10.77 -3.58 -8.04
N LEU A 207 11.46 -3.40 -6.91
CA LEU A 207 11.46 -4.39 -5.81
C LEU A 207 10.07 -4.56 -5.19
N VAL A 208 9.34 -3.47 -4.97
CA VAL A 208 7.97 -3.52 -4.43
C VAL A 208 7.03 -4.24 -5.41
N ALA A 209 7.07 -3.89 -6.69
CA ALA A 209 6.26 -4.53 -7.72
C ALA A 209 6.61 -6.02 -7.89
N GLY A 210 7.91 -6.36 -7.93
CA GLY A 210 8.38 -7.73 -8.04
C GLY A 210 7.99 -8.58 -6.83
N GLY A 211 8.12 -8.04 -5.62
CA GLY A 211 7.71 -8.70 -4.37
C GLY A 211 6.21 -8.94 -4.31
N ALA A 212 5.40 -7.96 -4.71
CA ALA A 212 3.94 -8.10 -4.78
C ALA A 212 3.52 -9.17 -5.80
N LEU A 213 4.08 -9.14 -7.01
CA LEU A 213 3.79 -10.14 -8.05
C LEU A 213 4.22 -11.55 -7.64
N ALA A 214 5.40 -11.69 -7.04
CA ALA A 214 5.88 -12.96 -6.50
C ALA A 214 4.96 -13.47 -5.38
N GLY A 215 4.53 -12.58 -4.48
CA GLY A 215 3.59 -12.91 -3.40
C GLY A 215 2.24 -13.41 -3.93
N VAL A 216 1.68 -12.73 -4.94
CA VAL A 216 0.45 -13.16 -5.60
C VAL A 216 0.63 -14.51 -6.30
N LEU A 217 1.73 -14.70 -7.03
CA LEU A 217 2.05 -15.98 -7.68
C LEU A 217 2.15 -17.13 -6.66
N VAL A 218 2.87 -16.92 -5.56
CA VAL A 218 3.00 -17.92 -4.49
C VAL A 218 1.65 -18.22 -3.86
N ALA A 219 0.81 -17.22 -3.62
CA ALA A 219 -0.53 -17.42 -3.08
C ALA A 219 -1.43 -18.23 -4.03
N LEU A 220 -1.40 -17.93 -5.34
CA LEU A 220 -2.13 -18.68 -6.36
C LEU A 220 -1.65 -20.13 -6.45
N LEU A 221 -0.33 -20.36 -6.43
CA LEU A 221 0.24 -21.71 -6.45
C LEU A 221 -0.07 -22.51 -5.18
N SER A 222 -0.10 -21.84 -4.02
CA SER A 222 -0.41 -22.47 -2.73
C SER A 222 -1.88 -22.87 -2.60
N SER A 223 -2.78 -22.28 -3.40
CA SER A 223 -4.21 -22.62 -3.44
C SER A 223 -4.47 -23.99 -4.09
N ILE A 224 -3.52 -24.54 -4.86
CA ILE A 224 -3.65 -25.85 -5.52
C ILE A 224 -3.00 -26.93 -4.63
N ASP A 225 -3.78 -27.83 -4.04
CA ASP A 225 -3.30 -28.84 -3.06
C ASP A 225 -2.11 -29.68 -3.57
N SER A 226 -2.12 -30.05 -4.86
CA SER A 226 -1.04 -30.83 -5.50
C SER A 226 0.28 -30.06 -5.61
N VAL A 227 0.21 -28.74 -5.64
CA VAL A 227 1.36 -27.82 -5.77
C VAL A 227 1.81 -27.35 -4.39
N SER A 228 0.89 -27.17 -3.45
CA SER A 228 1.15 -26.85 -2.03
C SER A 228 2.10 -27.88 -1.38
N SER A 229 1.86 -29.18 -1.56
CA SER A 229 2.75 -30.23 -1.04
C SER A 229 4.17 -30.20 -1.64
N LYS A 230 4.32 -29.80 -2.90
CA LYS A 230 5.62 -29.62 -3.57
C LYS A 230 6.32 -28.32 -3.17
N LEU A 231 5.56 -27.24 -2.94
CA LEU A 231 6.09 -25.99 -2.40
C LEU A 231 6.56 -26.15 -0.96
N GLY A 232 5.85 -26.93 -0.13
CA GLY A 232 6.28 -27.28 1.22
C GLY A 232 7.64 -28.01 1.22
N ALA A 233 7.88 -28.89 0.23
CA ALA A 233 9.17 -29.57 0.07
C ALA A 233 10.30 -28.63 -0.39
N TRP A 234 9.96 -27.55 -1.11
CA TRP A 234 10.88 -26.49 -1.52
C TRP A 234 11.04 -25.38 -0.47
N ASN A 235 10.17 -25.35 0.55
CA ASN A 235 10.22 -24.33 1.57
C ASN A 235 11.46 -24.54 2.45
N ALA A 236 12.49 -23.74 2.19
CA ALA A 236 13.75 -23.82 2.90
C ALA A 236 13.66 -23.27 4.33
N GLU A 237 12.55 -22.63 4.70
CA GLU A 237 12.31 -22.04 6.03
C GLU A 237 12.57 -23.05 7.16
N HIS A 238 12.05 -24.26 7.06
CA HIS A 238 12.25 -25.29 8.08
C HIS A 238 13.74 -25.68 8.20
N ARG A 239 14.43 -25.85 7.07
CA ARG A 239 15.85 -26.23 7.02
C ARG A 239 16.79 -25.11 7.48
N LEU A 240 16.43 -23.86 7.20
CA LEU A 240 17.18 -22.68 7.65
C LEU A 240 16.98 -22.45 9.15
N THR A 241 15.75 -22.57 9.64
CA THR A 241 15.42 -22.41 11.06
C THR A 241 16.05 -23.51 11.91
N GLU A 242 16.09 -24.74 11.41
CA GLU A 242 16.73 -25.88 12.09
C GLU A 242 18.27 -25.75 12.14
N ARG A 243 18.89 -25.15 11.12
CA ARG A 243 20.37 -24.95 11.08
C ARG A 243 20.87 -23.69 11.80
N LEU A 244 20.10 -22.60 11.77
CA LEU A 244 20.51 -21.31 12.35
C LEU A 244 19.86 -21.03 13.71
N GLY A 245 18.86 -21.80 14.10
CA GLY A 245 17.97 -21.48 15.22
C GLY A 245 16.99 -20.36 14.85
N THR A 246 15.91 -20.25 15.62
CA THR A 246 14.87 -19.21 15.45
C THR A 246 15.45 -17.79 15.53
N GLU A 247 16.45 -17.58 16.38
CA GLU A 247 17.16 -16.31 16.51
C GLU A 247 18.12 -16.05 15.34
N GLY A 248 18.84 -17.06 14.86
CA GLY A 248 19.73 -16.91 13.69
C GLY A 248 18.97 -16.62 12.40
N TYR A 249 17.76 -17.16 12.24
CA TYR A 249 16.87 -16.83 11.12
C TYR A 249 16.45 -15.35 11.13
N LYS A 250 16.11 -14.79 12.31
CA LYS A 250 15.80 -13.36 12.46
C LYS A 250 17.00 -12.49 12.10
N TRP A 251 18.20 -12.83 12.57
CA TRP A 251 19.43 -12.12 12.24
C TRP A 251 19.76 -12.18 10.75
N LEU A 252 19.54 -13.32 10.09
CA LEU A 252 19.69 -13.44 8.65
C LEU A 252 18.76 -12.46 7.91
N GLY A 253 17.50 -12.36 8.33
CA GLY A 253 16.55 -11.38 7.79
C GLY A 253 17.04 -9.94 7.93
N VAL A 254 17.58 -9.58 9.11
CA VAL A 254 18.16 -8.25 9.37
C VAL A 254 19.39 -7.99 8.47
N ILE A 255 20.26 -8.98 8.29
CA ILE A 255 21.44 -8.87 7.41
C ILE A 255 21.01 -8.68 5.96
N LEU A 256 20.07 -9.48 5.45
CA LEU A 256 19.56 -9.35 4.09
C LEU A 256 18.91 -7.97 3.87
N PHE A 257 18.14 -7.49 4.86
CA PHE A 257 17.56 -6.16 4.82
C PHE A 257 18.62 -5.05 4.82
N ALA A 258 19.67 -5.17 5.64
CA ALA A 258 20.79 -4.23 5.65
C ALA A 258 21.56 -4.24 4.32
N VAL A 259 21.81 -5.41 3.74
CA VAL A 259 22.44 -5.56 2.42
C VAL A 259 21.57 -4.89 1.34
N MET A 260 20.27 -5.12 1.35
CA MET A 260 19.32 -4.46 0.45
C MET A 260 19.38 -2.93 0.60
N GLY A 261 19.40 -2.42 1.84
CA GLY A 261 19.55 -0.99 2.12
C GLY A 261 20.86 -0.40 1.59
N ILE A 262 21.97 -1.14 1.72
CA ILE A 262 23.28 -0.74 1.16
C ILE A 262 23.24 -0.74 -0.37
N ILE A 263 22.61 -1.73 -0.99
CA ILE A 263 22.45 -1.80 -2.45
C ILE A 263 21.63 -0.60 -2.94
N LEU A 264 20.50 -0.30 -2.30
CA LEU A 264 19.67 0.86 -2.58
C LEU A 264 20.48 2.15 -2.51
N TYR A 265 21.22 2.35 -1.41
CA TYR A 265 22.09 3.51 -1.24
C TYR A 265 23.14 3.62 -2.36
N ARG A 266 23.79 2.52 -2.73
CA ARG A 266 24.80 2.49 -3.80
C ARG A 266 24.19 2.80 -5.16
N ILE A 267 23.01 2.27 -5.47
CA ILE A 267 22.32 2.51 -6.74
C ILE A 267 21.85 3.96 -6.82
N ALA A 268 21.31 4.52 -5.74
CA ALA A 268 20.86 5.91 -5.67
C ALA A 268 22.01 6.93 -5.78
N MET A 269 23.22 6.55 -5.37
CA MET A 269 24.42 7.37 -5.44
C MET A 269 25.19 7.27 -6.77
N LYS A 270 24.84 6.33 -7.65
CA LYS A 270 25.47 6.26 -8.97
C LYS A 270 25.00 7.44 -9.82
N PRO A 271 25.90 8.22 -10.44
CA PRO A 271 25.50 9.33 -11.30
C PRO A 271 24.60 8.83 -12.44
N SER A 272 23.59 9.63 -12.74
CA SER A 272 22.75 9.50 -13.93
C SER A 272 23.66 9.72 -15.14
N GLN A 273 24.15 8.62 -15.74
CA GLN A 273 24.57 8.65 -17.13
C GLN A 273 23.29 8.81 -17.97
N HIS A 274 22.80 10.03 -18.11
CA HIS A 274 22.07 10.37 -19.32
C HIS A 274 23.13 10.57 -20.39
N THR A 275 23.40 9.48 -21.11
CA THR A 275 23.88 9.57 -22.48
C THR A 275 22.92 10.48 -23.23
N GLY A 276 23.41 11.67 -23.60
CA GLY A 276 22.70 12.53 -24.52
C GLY A 276 22.46 11.77 -25.81
N HIS A 277 21.21 11.78 -26.26
CA HIS A 277 20.79 11.70 -27.64
C HIS A 277 19.44 12.40 -27.77
#